data_AF-A0A940MCJ7-F1
#
_entry.id   AF-A0A940MCJ7-F1
#
_cell.length_a   1.000
_cell.length_b   1.000
_cell.length_c   1.000
_cell.angle_alpha   90.00
_cell.angle_beta   90.00
_cell.angle_gamma   90.00
#
_symmetry.space_group_name_H-M   'P 1'
#
loop_
_entity.id
_entity.type
_entity.pdbx_description
1 polymer ?
#
loop_
_entity_poly.entity_id
_entity_poly.type
_entity_poly.pdbx_seq_one_letter_code
_entity_poly.pdbx_strand_id
1 'polypeptide(L)'
;MKLGRGLGIRAVRSWLPETVESAADAVARGRTSPDDVAEVGVTQVPVADDVSAPDMAVEAARAALAAAQWHGQDLGFTAHAWIHHQGHDFWSPAHYVADRVGAVRGVPLGIQVMCNGGGTALEAAAARLMADASARTALVTTADRFPDEGFDRWAGDYGVFYGDGATAMLLHERDDDADEFTLLGMASAAVSSAEGLHRGRDPFTPAARWISGRVDVRRTKKAFITDAGLDGFYQGVHTALRSVVTTSLAEAGIAQDDPRVKLLALPRVGLKVRRETYHPALEGLTKAEIVELGTLTGHLGAGDTPANLAAIRERELLAPGEIALAVSAGGGFGFTCVVVARPA
;
A
#
# COMPACT_ATOMS: atom_id res chain seq x y z
N MET A 1 17.17 -2.71 3.09
CA MET A 1 17.44 -4.09 2.69
C MET A 1 18.29 -4.18 1.42
N LYS A 2 19.52 -4.71 1.52
CA LYS A 2 20.32 -5.14 0.36
C LYS A 2 19.83 -6.50 -0.16
N LEU A 3 19.55 -6.62 -1.45
CA LEU A 3 18.83 -7.77 -2.03
C LEU A 3 19.71 -8.88 -2.65
N GLY A 4 21.00 -8.96 -2.31
CA GLY A 4 21.87 -10.10 -2.63
C GLY A 4 21.83 -10.54 -4.11
N ARG A 5 21.34 -11.77 -4.37
CA ARG A 5 21.21 -12.37 -5.71
C ARG A 5 20.17 -11.69 -6.62
N GLY A 6 19.43 -10.71 -6.10
CA GLY A 6 18.36 -10.03 -6.79
C GLY A 6 17.05 -10.79 -6.69
N LEU A 7 15.94 -10.06 -6.57
CA LEU A 7 14.60 -10.61 -6.61
C LEU A 7 13.83 -10.02 -7.79
N GLY A 8 12.99 -10.85 -8.38
CA GLY A 8 12.05 -10.48 -9.43
C GLY A 8 10.65 -10.28 -8.86
N ILE A 9 9.91 -9.31 -9.40
CA ILE A 9 8.45 -9.28 -9.32
C ILE A 9 7.94 -9.87 -10.63
N ARG A 10 7.56 -11.14 -10.58
CA ARG A 10 7.09 -11.92 -11.74
C ARG A 10 5.78 -11.35 -12.30
N ALA A 11 4.87 -10.94 -11.42
CA ALA A 11 3.63 -10.29 -11.79
C ALA A 11 3.09 -9.44 -10.64
N VAL A 12 2.46 -8.30 -10.98
CA VAL A 12 1.69 -7.47 -10.04
C VAL A 12 0.32 -7.12 -10.61
N ARG A 13 -0.75 -7.38 -9.86
CA ARG A 13 -2.13 -7.14 -10.30
C ARG A 13 -2.94 -6.42 -9.23
N SER A 14 -3.92 -5.65 -9.68
CA SER A 14 -4.99 -5.13 -8.83
C SER A 14 -6.31 -5.80 -9.22
N TRP A 15 -7.19 -6.00 -8.25
CA TRP A 15 -8.59 -6.32 -8.48
C TRP A 15 -9.42 -5.20 -7.86
N LEU A 16 -10.29 -4.61 -8.66
CA LEU A 16 -11.22 -3.56 -8.24
C LEU A 16 -12.63 -4.02 -8.59
N PRO A 17 -13.63 -3.76 -7.73
CA PRO A 17 -15.03 -4.00 -8.08
C PRO A 17 -15.46 -3.15 -9.28
N GLU A 18 -16.47 -3.63 -10.01
CA GLU A 18 -17.04 -2.92 -11.17
C GLU A 18 -17.84 -1.67 -10.75
N THR A 19 -18.47 -1.72 -9.58
CA THR A 19 -19.24 -0.61 -9.03
C THR A 19 -18.32 0.50 -8.52
N VAL A 20 -18.67 1.75 -8.84
CA VAL A 20 -17.94 2.95 -8.39
C VAL A 20 -18.92 3.98 -7.81
N GLU A 21 -18.46 4.73 -6.80
CA GLU A 21 -19.13 5.94 -6.34
C GLU A 21 -18.35 7.17 -6.85
N SER A 22 -19.05 8.12 -7.48
CA SER A 22 -18.43 9.36 -7.94
C SER A 22 -18.37 10.42 -6.82
N ALA A 23 -17.34 11.25 -6.84
CA ALA A 23 -17.21 12.38 -5.92
C ALA A 23 -18.33 13.41 -6.13
N ALA A 24 -18.79 13.59 -7.37
CA ALA A 24 -19.92 14.47 -7.70
C ALA A 24 -21.22 13.99 -7.05
N ASP A 25 -21.52 12.68 -7.09
CA ASP A 25 -22.68 12.11 -6.44
C ASP A 25 -22.56 12.16 -4.91
N ALA A 26 -21.36 11.93 -4.37
CA ALA A 26 -21.10 12.08 -2.94
C ALA A 26 -21.38 13.51 -2.44
N VAL A 27 -21.00 14.54 -3.21
CA VAL A 27 -21.36 15.93 -2.93
C VAL A 27 -22.88 16.15 -3.03
N ALA A 28 -23.51 15.66 -4.11
CA ALA A 28 -24.96 15.82 -4.30
C ALA A 28 -25.79 15.17 -3.18
N ARG A 29 -25.26 14.09 -2.58
CA ARG A 29 -25.87 13.40 -1.43
C ARG A 29 -25.43 13.95 -0.07
N GLY A 30 -24.62 15.01 -0.02
CA GLY A 30 -24.13 15.61 1.21
C GLY A 30 -23.16 14.76 2.01
N ARG A 31 -22.52 13.76 1.37
CA ARG A 31 -21.52 12.88 2.00
C ARG A 31 -20.14 13.54 2.12
N THR A 32 -19.86 14.52 1.26
CA THR A 32 -18.64 15.33 1.27
C THR A 32 -18.93 16.73 0.70
N SER A 33 -17.92 17.61 0.72
CA SER A 33 -18.03 18.98 0.21
C SER A 33 -17.28 19.17 -1.12
N PRO A 34 -17.65 20.14 -1.96
CA PRO A 34 -16.86 20.50 -3.15
C PRO A 34 -15.41 20.85 -2.82
N ASP A 35 -15.18 21.51 -1.68
CA ASP A 35 -13.85 21.89 -1.22
C ASP A 35 -13.02 20.66 -0.86
N ASP A 36 -13.59 19.69 -0.11
CA ASP A 36 -12.93 18.42 0.20
C ASP A 36 -12.59 17.67 -1.08
N VAL A 37 -13.48 17.63 -2.08
CA VAL A 37 -13.21 17.00 -3.38
C VAL A 37 -12.04 17.68 -4.11
N ALA A 38 -11.99 19.02 -4.11
CA ALA A 38 -10.89 19.76 -4.73
C ALA A 38 -9.55 19.56 -3.99
N GLU A 39 -9.57 19.49 -2.65
CA GLU A 39 -8.39 19.24 -1.82
C GLU A 39 -7.89 17.79 -1.90
N VAL A 40 -8.79 16.83 -2.15
CA VAL A 40 -8.43 15.42 -2.29
C VAL A 40 -8.02 15.08 -3.73
N GLY A 41 -8.73 15.61 -4.74
CA GLY A 41 -8.43 15.37 -6.15
C GLY A 41 -8.81 13.97 -6.67
N VAL A 42 -9.62 13.22 -5.92
CA VAL A 42 -10.18 11.93 -6.32
C VAL A 42 -11.56 12.16 -6.91
N THR A 43 -11.80 11.65 -8.13
CA THR A 43 -13.06 11.87 -8.84
C THR A 43 -14.07 10.74 -8.64
N GLN A 44 -13.58 9.55 -8.28
CA GLN A 44 -14.40 8.37 -7.97
C GLN A 44 -13.62 7.38 -7.12
N VAL A 45 -14.34 6.48 -6.44
CA VAL A 45 -13.76 5.34 -5.73
C VAL A 45 -14.50 4.04 -6.07
N PRO A 46 -13.80 2.91 -6.22
CA PRO A 46 -14.41 1.59 -6.33
C PRO A 46 -15.11 1.19 -5.02
N VAL A 47 -16.27 0.56 -5.14
CA VAL A 47 -17.09 0.13 -4.01
C VAL A 47 -17.56 -1.30 -4.25
N ALA A 48 -17.28 -2.20 -3.31
CA ALA A 48 -17.68 -3.60 -3.42
C ALA A 48 -19.06 -3.79 -2.76
N ASP A 49 -20.05 -4.21 -3.55
CA ASP A 49 -21.41 -4.46 -3.05
C ASP A 49 -21.46 -5.74 -2.21
N ASP A 50 -21.12 -6.87 -2.82
CA ASP A 50 -21.29 -8.22 -2.27
C ASP A 50 -19.98 -9.01 -2.09
N VAL A 51 -18.87 -8.54 -2.67
CA VAL A 51 -17.57 -9.19 -2.55
C VAL A 51 -16.87 -8.80 -1.24
N SER A 52 -16.38 -9.81 -0.50
CA SER A 52 -15.61 -9.60 0.73
C SER A 52 -14.16 -9.22 0.41
N ALA A 53 -13.48 -8.50 1.30
CA ALA A 53 -12.07 -8.15 1.10
C ALA A 53 -11.16 -9.38 0.86
N PRO A 54 -11.25 -10.47 1.66
CA PRO A 54 -10.51 -11.69 1.36
C PRO A 54 -10.82 -12.30 0.00
N ASP A 55 -12.07 -12.26 -0.48
CA ASP A 55 -12.41 -12.73 -1.83
C ASP A 55 -11.78 -11.86 -2.92
N MET A 56 -11.77 -10.52 -2.74
CA MET A 56 -11.04 -9.62 -3.64
C MET A 56 -9.54 -9.97 -3.71
N ALA A 57 -8.91 -10.30 -2.57
CA ALA A 57 -7.52 -10.76 -2.54
C ALA A 57 -7.30 -12.07 -3.30
N VAL A 58 -8.25 -13.01 -3.20
CA VAL A 58 -8.21 -14.26 -3.97
C VAL A 58 -8.27 -13.98 -5.47
N GLU A 59 -9.13 -13.07 -5.91
CA GLU A 59 -9.24 -12.72 -7.33
C GLU A 59 -7.98 -12.00 -7.85
N ALA A 60 -7.42 -11.05 -7.08
CA ALA A 60 -6.14 -10.42 -7.42
C ALA A 60 -5.00 -11.46 -7.50
N ALA A 61 -4.94 -12.39 -6.55
CA ALA A 61 -3.93 -13.44 -6.53
C ALA A 61 -4.06 -14.42 -7.70
N ARG A 62 -5.28 -14.81 -8.06
CA ARG A 62 -5.55 -15.65 -9.24
C ARG A 62 -5.11 -14.95 -10.53
N ALA A 63 -5.41 -13.66 -10.68
CA ALA A 63 -4.96 -12.87 -11.82
C ALA A 63 -3.42 -12.81 -11.92
N ALA A 64 -2.73 -12.60 -10.79
CA ALA A 64 -1.27 -12.59 -10.75
C ALA A 64 -0.67 -13.97 -11.08
N LEU A 65 -1.21 -15.05 -10.48
CA LEU A 65 -0.78 -16.43 -10.75
C LEU A 65 -0.98 -16.82 -12.22
N ALA A 66 -2.11 -16.44 -12.82
CA ALA A 66 -2.38 -16.66 -14.23
C ALA A 66 -1.38 -15.92 -15.14
N ALA A 67 -1.09 -14.65 -14.82
CA ALA A 67 -0.09 -13.87 -15.56
C ALA A 67 1.33 -14.45 -15.44
N ALA A 68 1.69 -14.99 -14.28
CA ALA A 68 2.98 -15.64 -14.03
C ALA A 68 3.08 -17.05 -14.64
N GLN A 69 1.93 -17.66 -15.00
CA GLN A 69 1.78 -19.08 -15.31
C GLN A 69 2.23 -19.99 -14.16
N TRP A 70 1.90 -19.61 -12.91
CA TRP A 70 2.20 -20.36 -11.70
C TRP A 70 0.94 -20.94 -11.06
N HIS A 71 1.11 -21.95 -10.22
CA HIS A 71 0.05 -22.53 -9.41
C HIS A 71 0.28 -22.22 -7.92
N GLY A 72 -0.78 -22.24 -7.10
CA GLY A 72 -0.63 -21.98 -5.67
C GLY A 72 0.32 -22.95 -4.97
N GLN A 73 0.38 -24.21 -5.42
CA GLN A 73 1.31 -25.20 -4.90
C GLN A 73 2.78 -24.84 -5.13
N ASP A 74 3.08 -23.90 -6.03
CA ASP A 74 4.44 -23.43 -6.27
C ASP A 74 4.88 -22.42 -5.20
N LEU A 75 3.94 -21.77 -4.51
CA LEU A 75 4.18 -20.74 -3.49
C LEU A 75 4.76 -21.36 -2.21
N GLY A 76 5.98 -20.96 -1.85
CA GLY A 76 6.59 -21.36 -0.57
C GLY A 76 6.40 -20.35 0.56
N PHE A 77 5.93 -19.14 0.26
CA PHE A 77 5.54 -18.15 1.26
C PHE A 77 4.33 -17.34 0.80
N THR A 78 3.42 -17.04 1.71
CA THR A 78 2.29 -16.15 1.44
C THR A 78 2.15 -15.13 2.57
N ALA A 79 1.90 -13.88 2.20
CA ALA A 79 1.59 -12.80 3.12
C ALA A 79 0.32 -12.07 2.66
N HIS A 80 -0.54 -11.73 3.61
CA HIS A 80 -1.75 -10.96 3.37
C HIS A 80 -1.77 -9.75 4.31
N ALA A 81 -1.93 -8.55 3.74
CA ALA A 81 -1.97 -7.30 4.49
C ALA A 81 -3.30 -6.57 4.35
N TRP A 82 -3.79 -6.00 5.45
CA TRP A 82 -5.05 -5.27 5.49
C TRP A 82 -5.07 -4.25 6.62
N ILE A 83 -6.01 -3.31 6.58
CA ILE A 83 -6.20 -2.29 7.61
C ILE A 83 -7.59 -2.31 8.23
N HIS A 84 -8.58 -2.85 7.53
CA HIS A 84 -9.98 -2.85 7.97
C HIS A 84 -10.54 -4.28 8.10
N HIS A 85 -11.69 -4.39 8.76
CA HIS A 85 -12.33 -5.67 9.09
C HIS A 85 -12.49 -6.58 7.86
N GLN A 86 -12.08 -7.85 8.00
CA GLN A 86 -12.00 -8.82 6.90
C GLN A 86 -13.21 -9.76 6.81
N GLY A 87 -14.27 -9.50 7.60
CA GLY A 87 -15.53 -10.26 7.59
C GLY A 87 -15.78 -11.07 8.86
N HIS A 88 -14.73 -11.40 9.62
CA HIS A 88 -14.83 -12.14 10.88
C HIS A 88 -13.80 -11.64 11.91
N ASP A 89 -14.21 -11.52 13.18
CA ASP A 89 -13.36 -11.01 14.27
C ASP A 89 -12.28 -12.01 14.74
N PHE A 90 -12.58 -13.31 14.71
CA PHE A 90 -11.68 -14.36 15.20
C PHE A 90 -11.42 -15.43 14.13
N TRP A 91 -10.67 -15.02 13.11
CA TRP A 91 -10.42 -15.81 11.91
C TRP A 91 -9.13 -15.34 11.22
N SER A 92 -8.54 -16.21 10.39
CA SER A 92 -7.32 -15.88 9.64
C SER A 92 -7.60 -15.63 8.15
N PRO A 93 -7.68 -14.36 7.71
CA PRO A 93 -7.84 -14.03 6.28
C PRO A 93 -6.64 -14.51 5.45
N ALA A 94 -5.43 -14.50 6.02
CA ALA A 94 -4.24 -15.00 5.35
C ALA A 94 -4.34 -16.51 5.01
N HIS A 95 -4.86 -17.32 5.94
CA HIS A 95 -5.08 -18.75 5.67
C HIS A 95 -6.17 -18.98 4.63
N TYR A 96 -7.22 -18.16 4.65
CA TYR A 96 -8.26 -18.23 3.63
C TYR A 96 -7.74 -17.94 2.23
N VAL A 97 -7.00 -16.85 2.04
CA VAL A 97 -6.43 -16.50 0.73
C VAL A 97 -5.51 -17.63 0.25
N ALA A 98 -4.63 -18.12 1.13
CA ALA A 98 -3.72 -19.22 0.80
C ALA A 98 -4.46 -20.51 0.39
N ASP A 99 -5.47 -20.93 1.16
CA ASP A 99 -6.30 -22.09 0.84
C ASP A 99 -6.98 -21.94 -0.51
N ARG A 100 -7.61 -20.78 -0.75
CA ARG A 100 -8.40 -20.49 -1.97
C ARG A 100 -7.58 -20.39 -3.25
N VAL A 101 -6.26 -20.16 -3.14
CA VAL A 101 -5.33 -20.20 -4.28
C VAL A 101 -4.54 -21.51 -4.36
N GLY A 102 -4.69 -22.42 -3.38
CA GLY A 102 -4.00 -23.70 -3.35
C GLY A 102 -2.56 -23.64 -2.82
N ALA A 103 -2.23 -22.64 -2.00
CA ALA A 103 -0.92 -22.50 -1.38
C ALA A 103 -0.80 -23.39 -0.13
N VAL A 104 -0.13 -24.53 -0.28
CA VAL A 104 -0.08 -25.60 0.75
C VAL A 104 1.29 -25.80 1.41
N ARG A 105 2.35 -25.13 0.91
CA ARG A 105 3.74 -25.43 1.32
C ARG A 105 4.22 -24.67 2.55
N GLY A 106 3.61 -23.55 2.91
CA GLY A 106 4.06 -22.68 3.99
C GLY A 106 2.92 -22.12 4.82
N VAL A 107 3.23 -21.72 6.07
CA VAL A 107 2.28 -21.05 6.95
C VAL A 107 2.03 -19.62 6.44
N PRO A 108 0.77 -19.25 6.12
CA PRO A 108 0.43 -17.91 5.67
C PRO A 108 0.63 -16.86 6.77
N LEU A 109 1.23 -15.71 6.41
CA LEU A 109 1.48 -14.61 7.32
C LEU A 109 0.43 -13.50 7.16
N GLY A 110 -0.19 -13.08 8.27
CA GLY A 110 -1.02 -11.87 8.31
C GLY A 110 -0.23 -10.65 8.75
N ILE A 111 -0.41 -9.50 8.09
CA ILE A 111 0.33 -8.26 8.36
C ILE A 111 -0.64 -7.09 8.54
N GLN A 112 -0.61 -6.47 9.72
CA GLN A 112 -1.36 -5.26 10.02
C GLN A 112 -0.40 -4.15 10.47
N VAL A 113 0.07 -3.36 9.51
CA VAL A 113 0.94 -2.19 9.75
C VAL A 113 0.28 -0.95 9.15
N MET A 114 -1.03 -0.85 9.36
CA MET A 114 -1.89 0.16 8.75
C MET A 114 -1.62 0.24 7.24
N CYS A 115 -1.70 1.42 6.65
CA CYS A 115 -1.60 1.61 5.20
C CYS A 115 -0.19 1.28 4.63
N ASN A 116 0.83 1.07 5.48
CA ASN A 116 2.17 0.58 5.07
C ASN A 116 2.21 -0.95 4.85
N GLY A 117 1.06 -1.62 4.96
CA GLY A 117 0.96 -3.08 4.94
C GLY A 117 1.54 -3.71 3.68
N GLY A 118 1.24 -3.18 2.49
CA GLY A 118 1.77 -3.71 1.23
C GLY A 118 3.30 -3.62 1.12
N GLY A 119 3.90 -2.48 1.51
CA GLY A 119 5.35 -2.33 1.54
C GLY A 119 6.03 -3.25 2.56
N THR A 120 5.44 -3.37 3.75
CA THR A 120 5.95 -4.26 4.81
C THR A 120 5.83 -5.73 4.43
N ALA A 121 4.74 -6.11 3.76
CA ALA A 121 4.53 -7.48 3.29
C ALA A 121 5.51 -7.87 2.18
N LEU A 122 5.83 -6.93 1.28
CA LEU A 122 6.89 -7.10 0.30
C LEU A 122 8.26 -7.30 0.97
N GLU A 123 8.57 -6.52 2.01
CA GLU A 123 9.82 -6.65 2.76
C GLU A 123 9.92 -8.01 3.46
N ALA A 124 8.83 -8.48 4.08
CA ALA A 124 8.75 -9.79 4.72
C ALA A 124 8.91 -10.94 3.71
N ALA A 125 8.31 -10.83 2.52
CA ALA A 125 8.46 -11.80 1.44
C ALA A 125 9.90 -11.84 0.92
N ALA A 126 10.50 -10.67 0.66
CA ALA A 126 11.90 -10.58 0.24
C ALA A 126 12.85 -11.18 1.29
N ALA A 127 12.67 -10.83 2.57
CA ALA A 127 13.44 -11.40 3.67
C ALA A 127 13.32 -12.92 3.74
N ARG A 128 12.10 -13.46 3.58
CA ARG A 128 11.86 -14.91 3.56
C ARG A 128 12.59 -15.59 2.42
N LEU A 129 12.47 -15.08 1.19
CA LEU A 129 13.12 -15.68 0.01
C LEU A 129 14.64 -15.65 0.12
N MET A 130 15.21 -14.60 0.73
CA MET A 130 16.65 -14.52 0.96
C MET A 130 17.14 -15.44 2.09
N ALA A 131 16.35 -15.62 3.14
CA ALA A 131 16.74 -16.42 4.31
C ALA A 131 16.49 -17.93 4.11
N ASP A 132 15.54 -18.31 3.26
CA ASP A 132 15.10 -19.69 3.08
C ASP A 132 14.96 -20.01 1.58
N ALA A 133 16.00 -20.64 1.03
CA ALA A 133 16.03 -21.06 -0.37
C ALA A 133 14.92 -22.06 -0.73
N SER A 134 14.32 -22.75 0.26
CA SER A 134 13.21 -23.67 0.01
C SER A 134 11.89 -22.94 -0.30
N ALA A 135 11.74 -21.68 0.11
CA ALA A 135 10.56 -20.88 -0.17
C ALA A 135 10.38 -20.69 -1.68
N ARG A 136 11.46 -20.41 -2.42
CA ARG A 136 11.55 -20.23 -3.89
C ARG A 136 10.70 -19.10 -4.47
N THR A 137 9.42 -19.04 -4.16
CA THR A 137 8.46 -18.03 -4.63
C THR A 137 7.57 -17.57 -3.48
N ALA A 138 7.08 -16.34 -3.58
CA ALA A 138 6.20 -15.74 -2.59
C ALA A 138 5.02 -15.01 -3.23
N LEU A 139 3.88 -15.04 -2.55
CA LEU A 139 2.69 -14.24 -2.86
C LEU A 139 2.48 -13.19 -1.76
N VAL A 140 2.40 -11.93 -2.14
CA VAL A 140 1.95 -10.83 -1.28
C VAL A 140 0.60 -10.36 -1.76
N THR A 141 -0.41 -10.37 -0.90
CA THR A 141 -1.74 -9.82 -1.20
C THR A 141 -2.10 -8.70 -0.26
N THR A 142 -2.94 -7.79 -0.73
CA THR A 142 -3.62 -6.82 0.14
C THR A 142 -5.10 -6.83 -0.19
N ALA A 143 -5.97 -6.57 0.77
CA ALA A 143 -7.36 -6.24 0.47
C ALA A 143 -8.07 -5.53 1.61
N ASP A 144 -8.87 -4.53 1.24
CA ASP A 144 -9.70 -3.78 2.18
C ASP A 144 -11.03 -3.41 1.54
N ARG A 145 -12.06 -3.37 2.40
CA ARG A 145 -13.41 -2.87 2.10
C ARG A 145 -13.81 -1.89 3.21
N PHE A 146 -14.37 -0.75 2.83
CA PHE A 146 -14.75 0.33 3.73
C PHE A 146 -16.27 0.57 3.70
N PRO A 147 -17.08 -0.38 4.19
CA PRO A 147 -18.52 -0.25 4.15
C PRO A 147 -18.99 0.80 5.14
N ASP A 148 -20.10 1.47 4.83
CA ASP A 148 -20.54 2.64 5.57
C ASP A 148 -20.88 2.36 7.03
N GLU A 149 -21.28 1.14 7.37
CA GLU A 149 -21.54 0.71 8.74
C GLU A 149 -20.28 0.81 9.61
N GLY A 150 -19.10 0.55 9.03
CA GLY A 150 -17.83 0.46 9.74
C GLY A 150 -16.91 1.66 9.56
N PHE A 151 -16.99 2.35 8.43
CA PHE A 151 -16.08 3.43 8.05
C PHE A 151 -16.75 4.43 7.08
N ASP A 152 -16.51 5.73 7.22
CA ASP A 152 -16.95 6.70 6.20
C ASP A 152 -15.88 6.90 5.15
N ARG A 153 -16.08 6.31 3.98
CA ARG A 153 -15.08 6.39 2.91
C ARG A 153 -14.84 7.81 2.40
N TRP A 154 -15.79 8.73 2.58
CA TRP A 154 -15.72 10.11 2.09
C TRP A 154 -15.36 11.12 3.20
N ALA A 155 -15.78 10.85 4.44
CA ALA A 155 -15.63 11.81 5.55
C ALA A 155 -14.89 11.24 6.78
N GLY A 156 -14.48 9.97 6.77
CA GLY A 156 -13.94 9.28 7.93
C GLY A 156 -12.51 9.66 8.27
N ASP A 157 -11.79 10.22 7.29
CA ASP A 157 -10.44 10.76 7.45
C ASP A 157 -10.31 12.15 6.79
N TYR A 158 -9.34 12.94 7.24
CA TYR A 158 -8.99 14.21 6.63
C TYR A 158 -8.15 13.98 5.37
N GLY A 159 -8.62 14.49 4.24
CA GLY A 159 -7.84 14.52 2.99
C GLY A 159 -7.64 13.16 2.33
N VAL A 160 -8.45 12.15 2.64
CA VAL A 160 -8.36 10.80 2.05
C VAL A 160 -9.75 10.27 1.76
N PHE A 161 -10.00 9.85 0.52
CA PHE A 161 -11.17 9.05 0.14
C PHE A 161 -10.76 7.60 -0.08
N TYR A 162 -11.55 6.66 0.43
CA TYR A 162 -11.21 5.24 0.47
C TYR A 162 -11.97 4.43 -0.59
N GLY A 163 -11.23 3.69 -1.39
CA GLY A 163 -11.75 2.70 -2.33
C GLY A 163 -11.64 1.29 -1.78
N ASP A 164 -12.59 0.45 -2.18
CA ASP A 164 -12.53 -0.99 -1.93
C ASP A 164 -11.69 -1.64 -3.02
N GLY A 165 -10.85 -2.61 -2.65
CA GLY A 165 -10.05 -3.31 -3.64
C GLY A 165 -8.98 -4.20 -3.04
N ALA A 166 -8.30 -4.90 -3.93
CA ALA A 166 -7.24 -5.83 -3.58
C ALA A 166 -6.07 -5.76 -4.56
N THR A 167 -4.93 -6.25 -4.11
CA THR A 167 -3.72 -6.36 -4.94
C THR A 167 -3.00 -7.67 -4.68
N ALA A 168 -2.19 -8.09 -5.64
CA ALA A 168 -1.31 -9.23 -5.52
C ALA A 168 0.04 -8.98 -6.22
N MET A 169 1.13 -9.40 -5.58
CA MET A 169 2.49 -9.43 -6.15
C MET A 169 3.08 -10.84 -5.99
N LEU A 170 3.71 -11.33 -7.04
CA LEU A 170 4.46 -12.58 -7.03
C LEU A 170 5.95 -12.29 -7.09
N LEU A 171 6.70 -12.85 -6.15
CA LEU A 171 8.15 -12.69 -6.02
C LEU A 171 8.87 -14.02 -6.21
N HIS A 172 10.08 -13.94 -6.74
CA HIS A 172 11.03 -15.06 -6.83
C HIS A 172 12.47 -14.56 -6.98
N GLU A 173 13.40 -15.49 -7.12
CA GLU A 173 14.76 -15.18 -7.59
C GLU A 173 14.68 -14.51 -8.97
N ARG A 174 15.42 -13.42 -9.16
CA ARG A 174 15.34 -12.57 -10.37
C ARG A 174 15.51 -13.38 -11.67
N ASP A 175 14.63 -13.10 -12.63
CA ASP A 175 14.69 -13.59 -14.01
C ASP A 175 14.19 -12.48 -14.96
N ASP A 176 15.12 -11.68 -15.49
CA ASP A 176 14.79 -10.47 -16.26
C ASP A 176 14.04 -10.75 -17.57
N ASP A 177 14.14 -11.97 -18.12
CA ASP A 177 13.38 -12.38 -19.32
C ASP A 177 11.88 -12.59 -19.02
N ALA A 178 11.57 -12.76 -17.74
CA ALA A 178 10.30 -13.22 -17.22
C ALA A 178 9.60 -12.18 -16.35
N ASP A 179 10.36 -11.29 -15.71
CA ASP A 179 9.86 -10.37 -14.70
C ASP A 179 9.14 -9.17 -15.29
N GLU A 180 8.06 -8.73 -14.62
CA GLU A 180 7.49 -7.41 -14.89
C GLU A 180 8.36 -6.30 -14.31
N PHE A 181 9.02 -6.58 -13.18
CA PHE A 181 9.98 -5.69 -12.54
C PHE A 181 11.14 -6.44 -11.90
N THR A 182 12.34 -5.86 -11.98
CA THR A 182 13.44 -6.20 -11.08
C THR A 182 13.29 -5.42 -9.78
N LEU A 183 13.33 -6.09 -8.62
CA LEU A 183 13.37 -5.43 -7.31
C LEU A 183 14.82 -5.07 -6.96
N LEU A 184 15.15 -3.78 -6.96
CA LEU A 184 16.52 -3.29 -6.83
C LEU A 184 16.90 -2.95 -5.39
N GLY A 185 15.96 -2.45 -4.59
CA GLY A 185 16.22 -2.09 -3.20
C GLY A 185 14.94 -1.73 -2.46
N MET A 186 15.00 -1.81 -1.14
CA MET A 186 13.90 -1.43 -0.27
C MET A 186 14.43 -0.90 1.05
N ALA A 187 13.82 0.14 1.61
CA ALA A 187 14.13 0.58 2.97
C ALA A 187 12.86 1.00 3.71
N SER A 188 12.84 0.71 5.01
CA SER A 188 11.73 1.04 5.91
C SER A 188 12.21 1.88 7.09
N ALA A 189 11.38 2.80 7.55
CA ALA A 189 11.61 3.60 8.74
C ALA A 189 10.31 3.83 9.50
N ALA A 190 10.42 4.09 10.81
CA ALA A 190 9.28 4.35 11.67
C ALA A 190 9.45 5.65 12.47
N VAL A 191 8.32 6.29 12.74
CA VAL A 191 8.16 7.42 13.66
C VAL A 191 7.15 6.99 14.72
N SER A 192 7.56 6.06 15.59
CA SER A 192 6.65 5.43 16.56
C SER A 192 6.04 6.40 17.57
N SER A 193 6.68 7.56 17.78
CA SER A 193 6.11 8.65 18.59
C SER A 193 4.82 9.24 18.01
N ALA A 194 4.51 8.97 16.73
CA ALA A 194 3.31 9.42 16.06
C ALA A 194 2.15 8.41 16.10
N GLU A 195 2.24 7.33 16.90
CA GLU A 195 1.19 6.31 16.99
C GLU A 195 -0.15 6.92 17.43
N GLY A 196 -0.06 7.92 18.32
CA GLY A 196 -1.21 8.64 18.86
C GLY A 196 -2.06 9.33 17.79
N LEU A 197 -1.58 9.53 16.57
CA LEU A 197 -2.37 10.15 15.51
C LEU A 197 -3.65 9.36 15.19
N HIS A 198 -3.59 8.02 15.28
CA HIS A 198 -4.73 7.14 14.98
C HIS A 198 -5.40 6.56 16.24
N ARG A 199 -4.87 6.85 17.43
CA ARG A 199 -5.45 6.47 18.73
C ARG A 199 -6.10 7.65 19.45
N GLY A 200 -5.56 8.86 19.28
CA GLY A 200 -5.98 10.06 19.99
C GLY A 200 -5.91 9.90 21.51
N ARG A 201 -6.97 10.32 22.19
CA ARG A 201 -7.15 10.20 23.65
C ARG A 201 -7.99 8.98 24.05
N ASP A 202 -8.22 8.05 23.12
CA ASP A 202 -9.07 6.89 23.42
C ASP A 202 -8.41 6.00 24.48
N PRO A 203 -9.18 5.52 25.47
CA PRO A 203 -8.69 4.52 26.39
C PRO A 203 -8.55 3.17 25.68
N PHE A 204 -7.71 2.29 26.22
CA PHE A 204 -7.74 0.88 25.84
C PHE A 204 -9.04 0.24 26.34
N THR A 205 -9.78 -0.44 25.46
CA THR A 205 -11.13 -0.95 25.74
C THR A 205 -11.20 -2.48 25.69
N PRO A 206 -12.18 -3.12 26.35
CA PRO A 206 -12.24 -4.59 26.45
C PRO A 206 -12.67 -5.32 25.17
N ALA A 207 -13.27 -4.63 24.20
CA ALA A 207 -13.79 -5.24 22.97
C ALA A 207 -13.71 -4.27 21.78
N ALA A 208 -13.82 -4.81 20.57
CA ALA A 208 -13.87 -4.01 19.34
C ALA A 208 -15.10 -3.08 19.34
N ARG A 209 -14.98 -1.93 18.67
CA ARG A 209 -16.06 -0.94 18.49
C ARG A 209 -16.68 -0.41 19.80
N TRP A 210 -15.96 -0.50 20.93
CA TRP A 210 -16.44 -0.04 22.24
C TRP A 210 -16.67 1.47 22.32
N ILE A 211 -15.78 2.27 21.71
CA ILE A 211 -15.88 3.74 21.71
C ILE A 211 -16.94 4.24 20.72
N SER A 212 -17.03 3.59 19.56
CA SER A 212 -17.94 3.97 18.48
C SER A 212 -18.20 2.77 17.57
N GLY A 213 -19.44 2.68 17.07
CA GLY A 213 -19.82 1.69 16.04
C GLY A 213 -19.07 1.89 14.72
N ARG A 214 -18.64 3.13 14.43
CA ARG A 214 -17.93 3.51 13.20
C ARG A 214 -16.55 4.08 13.52
N VAL A 215 -15.55 3.80 12.68
CA VAL A 215 -14.23 4.43 12.81
C VAL A 215 -14.35 5.90 12.41
N ASP A 216 -13.77 6.78 13.23
CA ASP A 216 -13.64 8.21 12.96
C ASP A 216 -12.17 8.60 13.20
N VAL A 217 -11.40 8.67 12.12
CA VAL A 217 -9.97 9.01 12.14
C VAL A 217 -9.79 10.51 12.33
N ARG A 218 -10.73 11.33 11.85
CA ARG A 218 -10.71 12.79 12.03
C ARG A 218 -10.65 13.16 13.51
N ARG A 219 -11.45 12.49 14.34
CA ARG A 219 -11.48 12.70 15.80
C ARG A 219 -10.13 12.40 16.47
N THR A 220 -9.49 11.27 16.15
CA THR A 220 -8.20 10.89 16.76
C THR A 220 -7.08 11.81 16.29
N LYS A 221 -7.05 12.15 14.98
CA LYS A 221 -6.10 13.11 14.40
C LYS A 221 -6.20 14.47 15.06
N LYS A 222 -7.42 15.00 15.20
CA LYS A 222 -7.67 16.30 15.86
C LYS A 222 -7.16 16.31 17.30
N ALA A 223 -7.44 15.25 18.07
CA ALA A 223 -6.98 15.14 19.44
C ALA A 223 -5.44 15.12 19.53
N PHE A 224 -4.79 14.30 18.72
CA PHE A 224 -3.32 14.22 18.69
C PHE A 224 -2.67 15.54 18.28
N ILE A 225 -3.16 16.19 17.22
CA ILE A 225 -2.61 17.46 16.75
C ILE A 225 -2.75 18.56 17.81
N THR A 226 -3.87 18.56 18.55
CA THR A 226 -4.07 19.50 19.67
C THR A 226 -3.05 19.30 20.78
N ASP A 227 -2.65 18.06 21.05
CA ASP A 227 -1.74 17.71 22.15
C ASP A 227 -0.25 17.80 21.77
N ALA A 228 0.11 17.34 20.57
CA ALA A 228 1.50 17.21 20.13
C ALA A 228 1.99 18.37 19.25
N GLY A 229 1.07 19.13 18.65
CA GLY A 229 1.39 20.14 17.64
C GLY A 229 1.78 19.55 16.28
N LEU A 230 1.73 20.38 15.23
CA LEU A 230 2.02 19.96 13.84
C LEU A 230 3.51 19.92 13.52
N ASP A 231 4.31 20.86 14.06
CA ASP A 231 5.70 21.03 13.65
C ASP A 231 6.56 19.80 14.00
N GLY A 232 6.44 19.29 15.23
CA GLY A 232 7.18 18.11 15.67
C GLY A 232 6.81 16.84 14.88
N PHE A 233 5.55 16.72 14.49
CA PHE A 233 5.07 15.62 13.66
C PHE A 233 5.70 15.66 12.26
N TYR A 234 5.63 16.81 11.57
CA TYR A 234 6.18 16.95 10.22
C TYR A 234 7.70 16.78 10.17
N GLN A 235 8.44 17.27 11.16
CA GLN A 235 9.90 17.09 11.19
C GLN A 235 10.31 15.60 11.22
N GLY A 236 9.68 14.80 12.07
CA GLY A 236 9.93 13.35 12.14
C GLY A 236 9.55 12.63 10.85
N VAL A 237 8.37 12.96 10.30
CA VAL A 237 7.88 12.38 9.05
C VAL A 237 8.77 12.73 7.85
N HIS A 238 9.15 14.00 7.67
CA HIS A 238 10.02 14.41 6.57
C HIS A 238 11.40 13.76 6.65
N THR A 239 11.96 13.65 7.86
CA THR A 239 13.23 12.96 8.09
C THR A 239 13.13 11.48 7.69
N ALA A 240 12.07 10.79 8.13
CA ALA A 240 11.84 9.39 7.80
C ALA A 240 11.63 9.17 6.29
N LEU A 241 10.81 10.00 5.64
CA LEU A 241 10.55 9.95 4.19
C LEU A 241 11.83 10.12 3.37
N ARG A 242 12.64 11.13 3.69
CA ARG A 242 13.94 11.33 3.04
C ARG A 242 14.84 10.13 3.26
N SER A 243 14.90 9.61 4.49
CA SER A 243 15.76 8.48 4.84
C SER A 243 15.38 7.21 4.08
N VAL A 244 14.10 6.86 3.94
CA VAL A 244 13.70 5.63 3.24
C VAL A 244 14.02 5.72 1.75
N VAL A 245 13.84 6.90 1.12
CA VAL A 245 14.20 7.08 -0.30
C VAL A 245 15.72 7.05 -0.51
N THR A 246 16.48 7.76 0.31
CA THR A 246 17.94 7.80 0.16
C THR A 246 18.57 6.44 0.45
N THR A 247 18.09 5.74 1.46
CA THR A 247 18.63 4.44 1.88
C THR A 247 18.25 3.35 0.88
N SER A 248 17.02 3.33 0.37
CA SER A 248 16.60 2.32 -0.61
C SER A 248 17.41 2.43 -1.92
N LEU A 249 17.67 3.66 -2.39
CA LEU A 249 18.55 3.93 -3.54
C LEU A 249 20.01 3.53 -3.25
N ALA A 250 20.54 3.90 -2.09
CA ALA A 250 21.91 3.56 -1.70
C ALA A 250 22.13 2.04 -1.60
N GLU A 251 21.14 1.30 -1.07
CA GLU A 251 21.18 -0.16 -0.98
C GLU A 251 21.04 -0.85 -2.34
N ALA A 252 20.35 -0.20 -3.28
CA ALA A 252 20.29 -0.59 -4.68
C ALA A 252 21.56 -0.21 -5.47
N GLY A 253 22.48 0.55 -4.88
CA GLY A 253 23.70 1.04 -5.56
C GLY A 253 23.40 2.11 -6.61
N ILE A 254 22.31 2.87 -6.47
CA ILE A 254 21.84 3.87 -7.43
C ILE A 254 22.05 5.26 -6.85
N ALA A 255 22.65 6.16 -7.65
CA ALA A 255 22.81 7.55 -7.26
C ALA A 255 21.45 8.27 -7.26
N GLN A 256 21.25 9.22 -6.35
CA GLN A 256 19.97 9.94 -6.24
C GLN A 256 19.61 10.74 -7.51
N ASP A 257 20.62 11.16 -8.26
CA ASP A 257 20.49 11.92 -9.50
C ASP A 257 20.66 11.05 -10.76
N ASP A 258 20.64 9.72 -10.61
CA ASP A 258 20.72 8.77 -11.72
C ASP A 258 19.57 9.05 -12.71
N PRO A 259 19.89 9.30 -14.00
CA PRO A 259 18.89 9.68 -14.99
C PRO A 259 17.87 8.59 -15.31
N ARG A 260 18.12 7.34 -14.88
CA ARG A 260 17.19 6.22 -15.04
C ARG A 260 16.05 6.26 -14.02
N VAL A 261 16.18 6.98 -12.90
CA VAL A 261 15.10 7.14 -11.92
C VAL A 261 14.08 8.13 -12.49
N LYS A 262 12.98 7.60 -13.02
CA LYS A 262 11.96 8.38 -13.75
C LYS A 262 10.75 8.74 -12.92
N LEU A 263 10.29 7.83 -12.07
CA LEU A 263 9.01 7.98 -11.38
C LEU A 263 9.17 7.82 -9.87
N LEU A 264 8.43 8.62 -9.12
CA LEU A 264 8.20 8.46 -7.69
C LEU A 264 6.70 8.43 -7.44
N ALA A 265 6.15 7.24 -7.23
CA ALA A 265 4.76 7.03 -6.92
C ALA A 265 4.52 7.17 -5.41
N LEU A 266 3.67 8.13 -5.04
CA LEU A 266 3.25 8.36 -3.65
C LEU A 266 2.03 7.50 -3.27
N PRO A 267 1.75 7.33 -1.96
CA PRO A 267 0.47 6.79 -1.52
C PRO A 267 -0.71 7.53 -2.16
N ARG A 268 -1.83 6.83 -2.37
CA ARG A 268 -3.04 7.32 -3.05
C ARG A 268 -3.90 8.16 -2.10
N VAL A 269 -3.27 9.08 -1.40
CA VAL A 269 -3.88 10.09 -0.52
C VAL A 269 -4.15 11.38 -1.29
N GLY A 270 -4.93 12.28 -0.71
CA GLY A 270 -5.37 13.51 -1.37
C GLY A 270 -4.26 14.50 -1.68
N LEU A 271 -4.50 15.35 -2.69
CA LEU A 271 -3.58 16.41 -3.16
C LEU A 271 -3.01 17.25 -2.01
N LYS A 272 -3.87 17.68 -1.08
CA LYS A 272 -3.45 18.47 0.09
C LYS A 272 -2.49 17.71 1.01
N VAL A 273 -2.82 16.46 1.34
CA VAL A 273 -1.96 15.60 2.18
C VAL A 273 -0.60 15.40 1.51
N ARG A 274 -0.57 15.20 0.19
CA ARG A 274 0.68 15.10 -0.58
C ARG A 274 1.51 16.37 -0.50
N ARG A 275 0.89 17.53 -0.76
CA ARG A 275 1.54 18.84 -0.72
C ARG A 275 2.09 19.18 0.67
N GLU A 276 1.42 18.77 1.74
CA GLU A 276 1.81 19.10 3.11
C GLU A 276 2.81 18.11 3.70
N THR A 277 2.73 16.82 3.35
CA THR A 277 3.52 15.76 3.99
C THR A 277 4.66 15.22 3.12
N TYR A 278 4.45 15.06 1.82
CA TYR A 278 5.37 14.32 0.96
C TYR A 278 6.23 15.25 0.09
N HIS A 279 5.61 16.25 -0.54
CA HIS A 279 6.31 17.19 -1.42
C HIS A 279 7.44 17.93 -0.69
N PRO A 280 7.25 18.47 0.53
CA PRO A 280 8.32 19.19 1.24
C PRO A 280 9.51 18.29 1.59
N ALA A 281 9.29 16.98 1.72
CA ALA A 281 10.35 16.02 2.01
C ALA A 281 11.08 15.54 0.74
N LEU A 282 10.36 15.38 -0.37
CA LEU A 282 10.80 14.58 -1.52
C LEU A 282 11.07 15.38 -2.80
N GLU A 283 10.46 16.56 -2.97
CA GLU A 283 10.74 17.40 -4.14
C GLU A 283 12.23 17.78 -4.18
N GLY A 284 12.84 17.61 -5.36
CA GLY A 284 14.27 17.85 -5.58
C GLY A 284 15.21 16.81 -4.94
N LEU A 285 14.70 15.79 -4.24
CA LEU A 285 15.55 14.72 -3.69
C LEU A 285 16.09 13.78 -4.77
N THR A 286 15.34 13.60 -5.85
CA THR A 286 15.73 12.85 -7.05
C THR A 286 15.28 13.61 -8.30
N LYS A 287 15.68 13.14 -9.49
CA LYS A 287 15.18 13.67 -10.77
C LYS A 287 13.82 13.07 -11.19
N ALA A 288 13.25 12.18 -10.38
CA ALA A 288 12.02 11.49 -10.69
C ALA A 288 10.82 12.45 -10.69
N GLU A 289 9.90 12.25 -11.63
CA GLU A 289 8.59 12.86 -11.59
C GLU A 289 7.77 12.23 -10.46
N ILE A 290 7.21 13.07 -9.59
CA ILE A 290 6.27 12.61 -8.57
C ILE A 290 4.91 12.42 -9.25
N VAL A 291 4.43 11.17 -9.34
CA VAL A 291 3.23 10.81 -10.10
C VAL A 291 2.02 10.51 -9.22
N GLU A 292 0.84 10.77 -9.79
CA GLU A 292 -0.46 10.56 -9.15
C GLU A 292 -1.24 9.44 -9.84
N LEU A 293 -1.40 8.31 -9.16
CA LEU A 293 -2.02 7.11 -9.74
C LEU A 293 -3.35 6.73 -9.06
N GLY A 294 -3.84 7.56 -8.13
CA GLY A 294 -5.00 7.29 -7.29
C GLY A 294 -6.30 8.00 -7.66
N THR A 295 -6.32 8.86 -8.70
CA THR A 295 -7.48 9.73 -9.02
C THR A 295 -8.80 8.98 -9.18
N LEU A 296 -8.77 7.74 -9.72
CA LEU A 296 -9.95 6.92 -9.98
C LEU A 296 -10.18 5.80 -8.96
N THR A 297 -9.33 5.72 -7.93
CA THR A 297 -9.44 4.66 -6.91
C THR A 297 -9.53 5.20 -5.50
N GLY A 298 -9.03 6.41 -5.26
CA GLY A 298 -8.66 6.83 -3.92
C GLY A 298 -7.66 5.86 -3.30
N HIS A 299 -7.65 5.86 -1.97
CA HIS A 299 -6.79 5.04 -1.15
C HIS A 299 -7.32 3.61 -1.01
N LEU A 300 -6.48 2.61 -1.30
CA LEU A 300 -6.83 1.19 -1.29
C LEU A 300 -6.30 0.47 -0.02
N GLY A 301 -6.35 1.16 1.11
CA GLY A 301 -5.89 0.64 2.40
C GLY A 301 -4.42 0.24 2.38
N ALA A 302 -4.12 -1.04 2.64
CA ALA A 302 -2.74 -1.55 2.57
C ALA A 302 -2.17 -1.66 1.13
N GLY A 303 -3.01 -1.48 0.10
CA GLY A 303 -2.72 -1.85 -1.29
C GLY A 303 -2.14 -0.78 -2.21
N ASP A 304 -1.92 0.45 -1.75
CA ASP A 304 -1.49 1.54 -2.63
C ASP A 304 -0.19 1.27 -3.37
N THR A 305 0.82 0.72 -2.68
CA THR A 305 2.13 0.46 -3.29
C THR A 305 2.05 -0.61 -4.39
N PRO A 306 1.50 -1.82 -4.15
CA PRO A 306 1.27 -2.77 -5.23
C PRO A 306 0.37 -2.22 -6.35
N ALA A 307 -0.68 -1.46 -6.01
CA ALA A 307 -1.57 -0.90 -7.01
C ALA A 307 -0.87 0.14 -7.89
N ASN A 308 0.03 0.95 -7.32
CA ASN A 308 0.87 1.87 -8.07
C ASN A 308 1.82 1.13 -9.01
N LEU A 309 2.44 0.03 -8.56
CA LEU A 309 3.28 -0.81 -9.43
C LEU A 309 2.46 -1.47 -10.56
N ALA A 310 1.25 -1.96 -10.27
CA ALA A 310 0.31 -2.44 -11.29
C ALA A 310 0.01 -1.36 -12.33
N ALA A 311 -0.34 -0.14 -11.88
CA ALA A 311 -0.64 0.97 -12.78
C ALA A 311 0.58 1.40 -13.64
N ILE A 312 1.78 1.40 -13.05
CA ILE A 312 3.03 1.67 -13.79
C ILE A 312 3.24 0.61 -14.88
N ARG A 313 2.99 -0.68 -14.57
CA ARG A 313 3.14 -1.77 -15.53
C ARG A 313 2.10 -1.71 -16.64
N GLU A 314 0.82 -1.60 -16.27
CA GLU A 314 -0.34 -1.63 -17.18
C GLU A 314 -0.34 -0.44 -18.15
N ARG A 315 0.09 0.74 -17.69
CA ARG A 315 0.18 1.95 -18.52
C ARG A 315 1.55 2.13 -19.19
N GLU A 316 2.45 1.17 -19.02
CA GLU A 316 3.82 1.16 -19.55
C GLU A 316 4.60 2.46 -19.28
N LEU A 317 4.56 2.94 -18.03
CA LEU A 317 5.15 4.25 -17.67
C LEU A 317 6.69 4.27 -17.57
N LEU A 318 7.34 3.11 -17.72
CA LEU A 318 8.80 2.98 -17.74
C LEU A 318 9.23 2.32 -19.04
N ALA A 319 10.28 2.82 -19.67
CA ALA A 319 11.03 2.10 -20.70
C ALA A 319 11.96 1.04 -20.07
N PRO A 320 12.43 0.04 -20.84
CA PRO A 320 13.38 -0.95 -20.34
C PRO A 320 14.62 -0.30 -19.70
N GLY A 321 15.01 -0.78 -18.51
CA GLY A 321 16.10 -0.24 -17.70
C GLY A 321 15.78 1.03 -16.90
N GLU A 322 14.60 1.63 -17.08
CA GLU A 322 14.15 2.76 -16.26
C GLU A 322 13.63 2.29 -14.89
N ILE A 323 13.75 3.18 -13.91
CA ILE A 323 13.53 2.92 -12.50
C ILE A 323 12.34 3.74 -11.98
N ALA A 324 11.49 3.09 -11.19
CA ALA A 324 10.49 3.74 -10.37
C ALA A 324 10.77 3.52 -8.87
N LEU A 325 10.41 4.53 -8.09
CA LEU A 325 10.29 4.50 -6.65
C LEU A 325 8.81 4.43 -6.29
N ALA A 326 8.44 3.58 -5.34
CA ALA A 326 7.11 3.58 -4.76
C ALA A 326 7.21 3.74 -3.24
N VAL A 327 6.55 4.76 -2.70
CA VAL A 327 6.48 5.01 -1.26
C VAL A 327 5.18 4.43 -0.72
N SER A 328 5.32 3.60 0.30
CA SER A 328 4.24 3.14 1.18
C SER A 328 4.32 3.93 2.49
N ALA A 329 3.17 4.22 3.09
CA ALA A 329 3.09 4.94 4.34
C ALA A 329 1.85 4.49 5.12
N GLY A 330 1.95 4.40 6.44
CA GLY A 330 0.84 3.97 7.31
C GLY A 330 0.89 4.65 8.66
N GLY A 331 -0.29 4.80 9.28
CA GLY A 331 -0.42 5.33 10.63
C GLY A 331 0.42 4.54 11.65
N GLY A 332 1.07 5.25 12.58
CA GLY A 332 2.05 4.64 13.49
C GLY A 332 3.24 5.53 13.84
N PHE A 333 3.93 6.24 12.95
CA PHE A 333 3.97 6.12 11.48
C PHE A 333 5.03 5.13 11.02
N GLY A 334 4.77 4.45 9.91
CA GLY A 334 5.76 3.64 9.19
C GLY A 334 5.80 4.03 7.72
N PHE A 335 7.00 4.00 7.13
CA PHE A 335 7.23 4.25 5.72
C PHE A 335 8.10 3.15 5.14
N THR A 336 7.80 2.74 3.91
CA THR A 336 8.64 1.83 3.12
C THR A 336 8.81 2.40 1.72
N CYS A 337 10.05 2.55 1.26
CA CYS A 337 10.33 2.88 -0.13
C CYS A 337 10.81 1.61 -0.86
N VAL A 338 10.22 1.34 -2.03
CA VAL A 338 10.54 0.24 -2.92
C VAL A 338 11.16 0.80 -4.19
N VAL A 339 12.30 0.27 -4.62
CA VAL A 339 13.00 0.62 -5.87
C VAL A 339 12.84 -0.54 -6.85
N VAL A 340 12.23 -0.27 -8.00
CA VAL A 340 12.05 -1.27 -9.07
C VAL A 340 12.57 -0.75 -10.40
N ALA A 341 13.04 -1.63 -11.26
CA ALA A 341 13.29 -1.31 -12.67
C ALA A 341 12.42 -2.17 -13.58
N ARG A 342 12.06 -1.63 -14.75
CA ARG A 342 11.63 -2.47 -15.87
C ARG A 342 12.86 -3.24 -16.38
N PRO A 343 12.82 -4.58 -16.49
CA PRO A 343 13.92 -5.34 -17.10
C PRO A 343 14.28 -4.83 -18.50
N ALA A 344 15.53 -5.03 -18.91
CA ALA A 344 16.11 -4.48 -20.14
C ALA A 344 15.63 -5.19 -21.42
#